data_AF-A0A3A8HP84-F1
#
_entry.id   AF-A0A3A8HP84-F1
#
_cell.length_a   1.000
_cell.length_b   1.000
_cell.length_c   1.000
_cell.angle_alpha   90.00
_cell.angle_beta   90.00
_cell.angle_gamma   90.00
#
_symmetry.space_group_name_H-M   'P 1'
#
loop_
_entity.id
_entity.type
_entity.pdbx_description
1 polymer ?
#
loop_
_entity_poly.entity_id
_entity_poly.type
_entity_poly.pdbx_seq_one_letter_code
_entity_poly.pdbx_strand_id
1 'polypeptide(L)'
;MEAMLGSLKPAWDAACTAPLFRETAEGRHPPLRAWQHFLERCFPIVEHFPKYMGLSLAKTTYGLRPGDASIRRWLLQNLGVEARHAEWWIDWMQAAGVDVPRTFEAPMTPEVQALHQHLLATCLGGSLAEGIAASNWAIEGVTGVWTRAVVEPFTAYARDGVRMDAPALRWLRAHARYDDAHPDEALEILKLTADVTTGEPVRVEIAAHRSLVLLARVFESCGEA
;
A
#
# COMPACT_ATOMS: atom_id res chain seq x y z
N MET A 1 -6.62 16.22 12.88
CA MET A 1 -6.59 15.45 11.62
C MET A 1 -6.28 16.34 10.42
N GLU A 2 -7.01 17.43 10.18
CA GLU A 2 -6.74 18.33 9.04
C GLU A 2 -5.30 18.88 9.00
N ALA A 3 -4.75 19.27 10.15
CA ALA A 3 -3.36 19.72 10.23
C ALA A 3 -2.35 18.64 9.80
N MET A 4 -2.56 17.39 10.24
CA MET A 4 -1.75 16.23 9.83
C MET A 4 -1.90 15.98 8.32
N LEU A 5 -3.11 16.02 7.78
CA LEU A 5 -3.31 15.84 6.34
C LEU A 5 -2.61 16.93 5.52
N GLY A 6 -2.66 18.18 6.00
CA GLY A 6 -1.95 19.29 5.39
C GLY A 6 -0.43 19.11 5.41
N SER A 7 0.15 18.64 6.51
CA SER A 7 1.59 18.41 6.62
C SER A 7 2.07 17.21 5.81
N LEU A 8 1.24 16.17 5.66
CA LEU A 8 1.56 14.96 4.92
C LEU A 8 1.38 15.10 3.40
N LYS A 9 0.63 16.12 2.95
CA LYS A 9 0.29 16.31 1.54
C LYS A 9 1.51 16.26 0.58
N PRO A 10 2.65 16.92 0.86
CA PRO A 10 3.80 16.84 -0.05
C PRO A 10 4.35 15.41 -0.23
N ALA A 11 4.46 14.65 0.86
CA ALA A 11 4.94 13.27 0.82
C ALA A 11 3.91 12.33 0.15
N TRP A 12 2.62 12.59 0.38
CA TRP A 12 1.53 11.87 -0.27
C TRP A 12 1.54 12.08 -1.79
N ASP A 13 1.63 13.33 -2.23
CA ASP A 13 1.65 13.68 -3.65
C ASP A 13 2.86 13.04 -4.35
N ALA A 14 4.03 13.07 -3.72
CA ALA A 14 5.25 12.44 -4.24
C ALA A 14 5.06 10.93 -4.45
N ALA A 15 4.49 10.23 -3.46
CA ALA A 15 4.25 8.79 -3.56
C ALA A 15 3.18 8.44 -4.62
N CYS A 16 2.13 9.27 -4.76
CA CYS A 16 1.08 9.07 -5.76
C CYS A 16 1.53 9.32 -7.19
N THR A 17 2.55 10.17 -7.39
CA THR A 17 2.96 10.66 -8.72
C THR A 17 4.33 10.16 -9.15
N ALA A 18 4.79 9.04 -8.59
CA ALA A 18 6.03 8.39 -8.98
C ALA A 18 6.12 8.23 -10.52
N PRO A 19 7.32 8.43 -11.13
CA PRO A 19 7.47 8.53 -12.59
C PRO A 19 6.79 7.41 -13.38
N LEU A 20 6.96 6.15 -12.97
CA LEU A 20 6.34 4.99 -13.62
C LEU A 20 4.81 5.12 -13.76
N PHE A 21 4.13 5.52 -12.67
CA PHE A 21 2.68 5.65 -12.65
C PHE A 21 2.22 6.87 -13.41
N ARG A 22 2.87 8.01 -13.19
CA ARG A 22 2.56 9.27 -13.87
C ARG A 22 2.72 9.14 -15.39
N GLU A 23 3.82 8.55 -15.85
CA GLU A 23 4.06 8.32 -17.28
C GLU A 23 3.08 7.32 -17.88
N THR A 24 2.74 6.25 -17.17
CA THR A 24 1.71 5.30 -17.62
C THR A 24 0.34 5.97 -17.69
N ALA A 25 -0.05 6.72 -16.66
CA ALA A 25 -1.33 7.43 -16.60
C ALA A 25 -1.49 8.48 -17.71
N GLU A 26 -0.40 9.17 -18.06
CA GLU A 26 -0.36 10.13 -19.18
C GLU A 26 -0.25 9.46 -20.56
N GLY A 27 -0.23 8.11 -20.63
CA GLY A 27 -0.14 7.38 -21.89
C GLY A 27 1.24 7.42 -22.54
N ARG A 28 2.30 7.80 -21.81
CA ARG A 28 3.68 7.88 -22.31
C ARG A 28 4.37 6.52 -22.44
N HIS A 29 3.74 5.45 -21.95
CA HIS A 29 4.15 4.06 -22.16
C HIS A 29 5.63 3.79 -21.77
N PRO A 30 6.00 3.93 -20.47
CA PRO A 30 7.37 3.64 -20.03
C PRO A 30 7.78 2.20 -20.35
N PRO A 31 9.08 1.85 -20.35
CA PRO A 31 9.52 0.49 -20.67
C PRO A 31 8.86 -0.57 -19.77
N LEU A 32 8.35 -1.66 -20.35
CA LEU A 32 7.75 -2.77 -19.59
C LEU A 32 8.67 -3.29 -18.47
N ARG A 33 9.99 -3.19 -18.66
CA ARG A 33 10.98 -3.60 -17.65
C ARG A 33 10.82 -2.86 -16.32
N ALA A 34 10.44 -1.58 -16.34
CA ALA A 34 10.19 -0.81 -15.11
C ALA A 34 8.96 -1.34 -14.35
N TRP A 35 7.91 -1.75 -15.07
CA TRP A 35 6.76 -2.44 -14.47
C TRP A 35 7.12 -3.81 -13.94
N GLN A 36 7.96 -4.58 -14.64
CA GLN A 36 8.45 -5.87 -14.14
C GLN A 36 9.23 -5.70 -12.84
N HIS A 37 10.15 -4.73 -12.79
CA HIS A 37 10.89 -4.39 -11.56
C HIS A 37 9.94 -3.97 -10.43
N PHE A 38 8.93 -3.16 -10.73
CA PHE A 38 7.91 -2.79 -9.75
C PHE A 38 7.18 -4.02 -9.19
N LEU A 39 6.72 -4.92 -10.06
CA LEU A 39 6.01 -6.12 -9.66
C LEU A 39 6.90 -7.06 -8.83
N GLU A 40 8.16 -7.23 -9.21
CA GLU A 40 9.16 -8.02 -8.48
C GLU A 40 9.42 -7.43 -7.08
N ARG A 41 9.79 -6.14 -7.03
CA ARG A 41 10.27 -5.47 -5.82
C ARG A 41 9.17 -5.23 -4.79
N CYS A 42 7.93 -4.96 -5.23
CA CYS A 42 6.83 -4.68 -4.31
C CYS A 42 6.12 -5.93 -3.79
N PHE A 43 6.36 -7.11 -4.37
CA PHE A 43 5.74 -8.37 -3.90
C PHE A 43 5.89 -8.61 -2.40
N PRO A 44 7.06 -8.42 -1.75
CA PRO A 44 7.20 -8.59 -0.31
C PRO A 44 6.28 -7.68 0.51
N ILE A 45 6.01 -6.45 0.04
CA ILE A 45 5.10 -5.55 0.76
C ILE A 45 3.66 -6.07 0.67
N VAL A 46 3.25 -6.54 -0.51
CA VAL A 46 1.92 -7.13 -0.74
C VAL A 46 1.72 -8.39 0.09
N GLU A 47 2.70 -9.30 0.08
CA GLU A 47 2.64 -10.55 0.83
C GLU A 47 2.59 -10.31 2.35
N HIS A 48 3.34 -9.32 2.85
CA HIS A 48 3.36 -9.01 4.27
C HIS A 48 2.20 -8.10 4.71
N PHE A 49 1.42 -7.53 3.80
CA PHE A 49 0.37 -6.57 4.13
C PHE A 49 -0.67 -7.08 5.16
N PRO A 50 -1.22 -8.31 5.01
CA PRO A 50 -2.09 -8.90 6.02
C PRO A 50 -1.41 -9.06 7.39
N LYS A 51 -0.08 -9.23 7.43
CA LYS A 51 0.66 -9.40 8.70
C LYS A 51 0.70 -8.09 9.48
N TYR A 52 0.88 -6.95 8.80
CA TYR A 52 0.81 -5.63 9.44
C TYR A 52 -0.56 -5.38 10.05
N MET A 53 -1.62 -5.72 9.30
CA MET A 53 -2.99 -5.63 9.80
C MET A 53 -3.26 -6.57 10.98
N GLY A 54 -2.69 -7.78 10.96
CA GLY A 54 -2.77 -8.72 12.08
C GLY A 54 -2.13 -8.17 13.37
N LEU A 55 -1.00 -7.47 13.24
CA LEU A 55 -0.35 -6.80 14.37
C LEU A 55 -1.19 -5.62 14.90
N SER A 56 -1.83 -4.84 14.02
CA SER A 56 -2.79 -3.81 14.43
C SER A 56 -4.04 -4.41 15.09
N LEU A 57 -4.57 -5.51 14.56
CA LEU A 57 -5.73 -6.23 15.13
C LEU A 57 -5.44 -6.72 16.55
N ALA A 58 -4.23 -7.21 16.81
CA ALA A 58 -3.81 -7.66 18.14
C ALA A 58 -3.88 -6.55 19.21
N LYS A 59 -3.88 -5.27 18.81
CA LYS A 59 -3.99 -4.10 19.69
C LYS A 59 -5.42 -3.63 19.92
N THR A 60 -6.40 -4.18 19.19
CA THR A 60 -7.80 -3.81 19.38
C THR A 60 -8.29 -4.28 20.74
N THR A 61 -9.05 -3.43 21.42
CA THR A 61 -9.79 -3.78 22.63
C THR A 61 -11.24 -4.05 22.29
N TYR A 62 -11.99 -4.74 23.16
CA TYR A 62 -13.42 -4.96 22.98
C TYR A 62 -14.20 -4.37 24.14
N GLY A 63 -14.91 -3.27 23.88
CA GLY A 63 -15.79 -2.61 24.84
C GLY A 63 -15.09 -1.69 25.85
N LEU A 64 -13.81 -1.36 25.65
CA LEU A 64 -13.09 -0.42 26.52
C LEU A 64 -13.24 1.03 26.03
N ARG A 65 -13.37 1.24 24.72
CA ARG A 65 -13.49 2.56 24.10
C ARG A 65 -14.59 2.59 23.05
N PRO A 66 -15.19 3.77 22.78
CA PRO A 66 -16.04 3.96 21.60
C PRO A 66 -15.31 3.53 20.32
N GLY A 67 -15.99 2.77 19.47
CA GLY A 67 -15.42 2.31 18.19
C GLY A 67 -14.65 0.98 18.25
N ASP A 68 -14.28 0.47 19.42
CA ASP A 68 -13.53 -0.79 19.59
C ASP A 68 -14.11 -1.95 18.75
N ALA A 69 -15.42 -2.19 18.87
CA ALA A 69 -16.09 -3.27 18.17
C ALA A 69 -16.14 -3.07 16.65
N SER A 70 -16.31 -1.82 16.17
CA SER A 70 -16.36 -1.52 14.74
C SER A 70 -14.97 -1.61 14.12
N ILE A 71 -13.95 -1.08 14.79
CA ILE A 71 -12.54 -1.15 14.35
C ILE A 71 -12.10 -2.61 14.23
N ARG A 72 -12.38 -3.43 15.27
CA ARG A 72 -12.06 -4.85 15.25
C ARG A 72 -12.73 -5.58 14.08
N ARG A 73 -14.01 -5.29 13.84
CA ARG A 73 -14.76 -5.89 12.72
C ARG A 73 -14.20 -5.47 11.38
N TRP A 74 -13.88 -4.18 11.22
CA TRP A 74 -13.27 -3.62 10.01
C TRP A 74 -11.94 -4.32 9.69
N LEU A 75 -11.05 -4.48 10.67
CA LEU A 75 -9.77 -5.18 10.48
C LEU A 75 -9.96 -6.65 10.10
N LEU A 76 -10.90 -7.36 10.75
CA LEU A 76 -11.19 -8.76 10.44
C LEU A 76 -11.75 -8.94 9.02
N GLN A 77 -12.62 -8.04 8.59
CA GLN A 77 -13.21 -8.07 7.23
C GLN A 77 -12.13 -7.80 6.18
N ASN A 78 -11.33 -6.76 6.36
CA ASN A 78 -10.27 -6.41 5.43
C ASN A 78 -9.17 -7.49 5.37
N LEU A 79 -8.81 -8.13 6.49
CA LEU A 79 -7.91 -9.29 6.48
C LEU A 79 -8.41 -10.43 5.58
N GLY A 80 -9.72 -10.67 5.56
CA GLY A 80 -10.33 -11.67 4.68
C GLY A 80 -10.23 -11.31 3.19
N VAL A 81 -10.25 -10.02 2.86
CA VAL A 81 -10.02 -9.51 1.50
C VAL A 81 -8.55 -9.69 1.12
N GLU A 82 -7.65 -9.17 1.95
CA GLU A 82 -6.20 -9.14 1.71
C GLU A 82 -5.60 -10.54 1.53
N ALA A 83 -6.24 -11.58 2.08
CA ALA A 83 -5.81 -12.97 1.95
C ALA A 83 -5.61 -13.44 0.49
N ARG A 84 -6.27 -12.78 -0.48
CA ARG A 84 -6.18 -13.14 -1.90
C ARG A 84 -5.24 -12.25 -2.71
N HIS A 85 -4.76 -11.15 -2.15
CA HIS A 85 -4.01 -10.15 -2.90
C HIS A 85 -2.64 -10.66 -3.36
N ALA A 86 -1.98 -11.51 -2.57
CA ALA A 86 -0.74 -12.16 -2.99
C ALA A 86 -0.93 -13.05 -4.23
N GLU A 87 -2.03 -13.82 -4.28
CA GLU A 87 -2.37 -14.66 -5.45
C GLU A 87 -2.57 -13.81 -6.70
N TRP A 88 -3.34 -12.71 -6.58
CA TRP A 88 -3.63 -11.84 -7.72
C TRP A 88 -2.40 -11.06 -8.19
N TRP A 89 -1.48 -10.74 -7.28
CA TRP A 89 -0.21 -10.12 -7.63
C TRP A 89 0.69 -11.10 -8.40
N ILE A 90 0.70 -12.39 -8.01
CA ILE A 90 1.40 -13.45 -8.74
C ILE A 90 0.83 -13.62 -10.15
N ASP A 91 -0.49 -13.61 -10.30
CA ASP A 91 -1.13 -13.64 -11.62
C ASP A 91 -0.67 -12.47 -12.51
N TRP A 92 -0.53 -11.27 -11.92
CA TRP A 92 -0.06 -10.08 -12.63
C TRP A 92 1.43 -10.17 -12.99
N MET A 93 2.29 -10.64 -12.08
CA MET A 93 3.70 -10.94 -12.35
C MET A 93 3.85 -11.88 -13.55
N GLN A 94 3.16 -13.03 -13.53
CA GLN A 94 3.22 -14.00 -14.62
C GLN A 94 2.71 -13.42 -15.94
N ALA A 95 1.64 -12.62 -15.89
CA ALA A 95 1.10 -11.95 -17.07
C ALA A 95 2.07 -10.93 -17.68
N ALA A 96 2.90 -10.29 -16.85
CA ALA A 96 3.93 -9.35 -17.27
C ALA A 96 5.27 -10.01 -17.65
N GLY A 97 5.36 -11.34 -17.60
CA GLY A 97 6.57 -12.09 -17.93
C GLY A 97 7.65 -12.06 -16.84
N VAL A 98 7.27 -11.80 -15.58
CA VAL A 98 8.17 -11.88 -14.43
C VAL A 98 8.43 -13.34 -14.03
N ASP A 99 9.67 -13.64 -13.69
CA ASP A 99 10.08 -14.94 -13.13
C ASP A 99 9.71 -15.02 -11.64
N VAL A 100 8.54 -15.60 -11.36
CA VAL A 100 7.97 -15.65 -10.00
C VAL A 100 8.82 -16.48 -9.03
N PRO A 101 9.26 -17.72 -9.34
CA PRO A 101 10.16 -18.46 -8.46
C PRO A 101 11.41 -17.68 -8.07
N ARG A 102 12.05 -17.02 -9.05
CA ARG A 102 13.22 -16.19 -8.78
C ARG A 102 12.91 -14.99 -7.89
N THR A 103 11.73 -14.39 -8.06
CA THR A 103 11.27 -13.25 -7.24
C THR A 103 11.13 -13.65 -5.76
N PHE A 104 10.66 -14.86 -5.47
CA PHE A 104 10.49 -15.35 -4.10
C PHE A 104 11.81 -15.62 -3.37
N GLU A 105 12.85 -15.97 -4.14
CA GLU A 105 14.19 -16.25 -3.59
C GLU A 105 15.06 -14.99 -3.52
N ALA A 106 14.70 -13.93 -4.25
CA ALA A 106 15.47 -12.70 -4.27
C ALA A 106 15.39 -11.98 -2.91
N PRO A 107 16.52 -11.44 -2.39
CA PRO A 107 16.48 -10.59 -1.22
C PRO A 107 15.72 -9.29 -1.52
N MET A 108 15.07 -8.72 -0.51
CA MET A 108 14.48 -7.38 -0.63
C MET A 108 15.57 -6.37 -1.01
N THR A 109 15.27 -5.44 -1.91
CA THR A 109 16.16 -4.30 -2.17
C THR A 109 16.24 -3.42 -0.92
N PRO A 110 17.30 -2.60 -0.76
CA PRO A 110 17.44 -1.72 0.40
C PRO A 110 16.22 -0.83 0.67
N GLU A 111 15.58 -0.31 -0.39
CA GLU A 111 14.40 0.54 -0.30
C GLU A 111 13.19 -0.24 0.22
N VAL A 112 12.95 -1.43 -0.32
CA VAL A 112 11.85 -2.32 0.09
C VAL A 112 12.07 -2.81 1.51
N GLN A 113 13.30 -3.20 1.85
CA GLN A 113 13.67 -3.63 3.19
C GLN A 113 13.44 -2.51 4.22
N ALA A 114 13.78 -1.27 3.89
CA ALA A 114 13.57 -0.11 4.77
C ALA A 114 12.08 0.17 4.99
N LEU A 115 11.25 0.10 3.93
CA LEU A 115 9.80 0.21 4.04
C LEU A 115 9.23 -0.92 4.91
N HIS A 116 9.59 -2.17 4.62
CA HIS A 116 9.14 -3.34 5.37
C HIS A 116 9.49 -3.23 6.87
N GLN A 117 10.73 -2.88 7.21
CA GLN A 117 11.17 -2.72 8.59
C GLN A 117 10.40 -1.61 9.32
N HIS A 118 10.15 -0.48 8.65
CA HIS A 118 9.35 0.60 9.21
C HIS A 118 7.92 0.15 9.51
N LEU A 119 7.26 -0.48 8.53
CA LEU A 119 5.88 -0.98 8.69
C LEU A 119 5.81 -2.03 9.80
N LEU A 120 6.74 -3.00 9.81
CA LEU A 120 6.79 -4.04 10.83
C LEU A 120 7.03 -3.45 12.22
N ALA A 121 8.03 -2.58 12.39
CA ALA A 121 8.35 -1.97 13.69
C ALA A 121 7.19 -1.12 14.22
N THR A 122 6.55 -0.34 13.34
CA THR A 122 5.42 0.52 13.73
C THR A 122 4.20 -0.32 14.09
N CYS A 123 3.85 -1.31 13.25
CA CYS A 123 2.70 -2.17 13.51
C CYS A 123 2.92 -3.10 14.70
N LEU A 124 4.17 -3.48 15.02
CA LEU A 124 4.48 -4.28 16.20
C LEU A 124 4.55 -3.44 17.48
N GLY A 125 5.34 -2.36 17.48
CA GLY A 125 5.72 -1.63 18.69
C GLY A 125 4.96 -0.32 18.94
N GLY A 126 4.34 0.27 17.92
CA GLY A 126 3.56 1.51 18.06
C GLY A 126 2.17 1.29 18.65
N SER A 127 1.38 2.35 18.75
CA SER A 127 -0.07 2.28 19.04
C SER A 127 -0.86 1.65 17.89
N LEU A 128 -2.17 1.45 18.11
CA LEU A 128 -3.11 1.09 17.04
C LEU A 128 -3.18 2.21 15.99
N ALA A 129 -3.27 3.48 16.43
CA ALA A 129 -3.34 4.62 15.52
C ALA A 129 -2.07 4.75 14.67
N GLU A 130 -0.89 4.56 15.25
CA GLU A 130 0.38 4.58 14.49
C GLU A 130 0.42 3.46 13.44
N GLY A 131 -0.04 2.25 13.78
CA GLY A 131 -0.12 1.13 12.85
C GLY A 131 -1.06 1.41 11.68
N ILE A 132 -2.32 1.78 11.96
CA ILE A 132 -3.34 2.10 10.94
C ILE A 132 -2.87 3.25 10.03
N ALA A 133 -2.23 4.28 10.59
CA ALA A 133 -1.74 5.40 9.80
C ALA A 133 -0.58 4.99 8.88
N ALA A 134 0.35 4.18 9.40
CA ALA A 134 1.52 3.75 8.65
C ALA A 134 1.20 2.74 7.54
N SER A 135 0.26 1.81 7.75
CA SER A 135 -0.12 0.80 6.77
C SER A 135 -1.38 1.18 5.99
N ASN A 136 -2.54 1.16 6.63
CA ASN A 136 -3.83 1.21 5.95
C ASN A 136 -4.10 2.59 5.33
N TRP A 137 -3.81 3.66 6.04
CA TRP A 137 -3.99 5.00 5.48
C TRP A 137 -2.92 5.34 4.44
N ALA A 138 -1.63 5.25 4.80
CA ALA A 138 -0.55 5.69 3.92
C ALA A 138 -0.34 4.78 2.71
N ILE A 139 -0.27 3.46 2.89
CA ILE A 139 0.08 2.53 1.81
C ILE A 139 -1.12 2.23 0.93
N GLU A 140 -2.27 1.82 1.50
CA GLU A 140 -3.45 1.53 0.68
C GLU A 140 -4.02 2.79 0.04
N GLY A 141 -3.96 3.93 0.75
CA GLY A 141 -4.41 5.20 0.21
C GLY A 141 -3.65 5.65 -1.03
N VAL A 142 -2.31 5.65 -0.97
CA VAL A 142 -1.47 5.90 -2.17
C VAL A 142 -1.75 4.84 -3.24
N THR A 143 -1.93 3.57 -2.84
CA THR A 143 -2.19 2.47 -3.75
C THR A 143 -3.49 2.64 -4.54
N GLY A 144 -4.58 3.02 -3.89
CA GLY A 144 -5.84 3.32 -4.55
C GLY A 144 -5.72 4.47 -5.55
N VAL A 145 -4.96 5.52 -5.21
CA VAL A 145 -4.78 6.68 -6.09
C VAL A 145 -4.05 6.29 -7.38
N TRP A 146 -2.88 5.66 -7.29
CA TRP A 146 -2.10 5.36 -8.51
C TRP A 146 -2.76 4.26 -9.34
N THR A 147 -3.36 3.25 -8.71
CA THR A 147 -4.02 2.15 -9.44
C THR A 147 -5.18 2.65 -10.28
N ARG A 148 -6.00 3.59 -9.76
CA ARG A 148 -7.04 4.28 -10.53
C ARG A 148 -6.49 5.01 -11.75
N ALA A 149 -5.36 5.70 -11.60
CA ALA A 149 -4.77 6.47 -12.68
C ALA A 149 -4.21 5.57 -13.81
N VAL A 150 -3.73 4.37 -13.48
CA VAL A 150 -3.04 3.50 -14.45
C VAL A 150 -3.87 2.33 -14.97
N VAL A 151 -4.96 1.93 -14.32
CA VAL A 151 -5.70 0.69 -14.66
C VAL A 151 -6.14 0.62 -16.13
N GLU A 152 -6.64 1.72 -16.68
CA GLU A 152 -7.03 1.79 -18.10
C GLU A 152 -5.80 1.95 -19.02
N PRO A 153 -4.89 2.93 -18.80
CA PRO A 153 -3.70 3.09 -19.65
C PRO A 153 -2.77 1.86 -19.69
N PHE A 154 -2.68 1.09 -18.59
CA PHE A 154 -1.83 -0.11 -18.51
C PHE A 154 -2.21 -1.18 -19.54
N THR A 155 -3.44 -1.17 -20.06
CA THR A 155 -3.87 -2.10 -21.12
C THR A 155 -3.05 -1.98 -22.40
N ALA A 156 -2.39 -0.83 -22.64
CA ALA A 156 -1.49 -0.62 -23.77
C ALA A 156 -0.31 -1.61 -23.81
N TYR A 157 0.13 -2.12 -22.65
CA TYR A 157 1.21 -3.12 -22.54
C TYR A 157 0.87 -4.48 -23.17
N ALA A 158 -0.36 -4.70 -23.64
CA ALA A 158 -0.69 -5.84 -24.49
C ALA A 158 0.21 -5.90 -25.74
N ARG A 159 0.63 -4.74 -26.24
CA ARG A 159 1.56 -4.60 -27.37
C ARG A 159 2.96 -5.11 -27.05
N ASP A 160 3.34 -5.10 -25.77
CA ASP A 160 4.63 -5.59 -25.27
C ASP A 160 4.54 -7.04 -24.77
N GLY A 161 3.42 -7.73 -25.03
CA GLY A 161 3.22 -9.13 -24.69
C GLY A 161 2.60 -9.39 -23.31
N VAL A 162 2.19 -8.35 -22.58
CA VAL A 162 1.51 -8.55 -21.29
C VAL A 162 0.10 -9.11 -21.50
N ARG A 163 -0.25 -10.17 -20.76
CA ARG A 163 -1.58 -10.78 -20.81
C ARG A 163 -2.61 -9.89 -20.08
N MET A 164 -3.68 -9.47 -20.77
CA MET A 164 -4.69 -8.53 -20.25
C MET A 164 -6.02 -9.18 -19.82
N ASP A 165 -6.00 -10.47 -19.50
CA ASP A 165 -7.21 -11.18 -19.07
C ASP A 165 -7.65 -10.78 -17.64
N ALA A 166 -8.87 -11.18 -17.28
CA ALA A 166 -9.45 -10.81 -15.99
C ALA A 166 -8.66 -11.33 -14.77
N PRO A 167 -8.12 -12.56 -14.77
CA PRO A 167 -7.20 -13.01 -13.73
C PRO A 167 -5.93 -12.14 -13.64
N ALA A 168 -5.24 -11.89 -14.76
CA ALA A 168 -3.99 -11.14 -14.80
C ALA A 168 -4.10 -9.73 -14.20
N LEU A 169 -5.20 -9.05 -14.46
CA LEU A 169 -5.42 -7.67 -14.00
C LEU A 169 -6.26 -7.57 -12.73
N ARG A 170 -6.51 -8.70 -12.04
CA ARG A 170 -7.42 -8.73 -10.89
C ARG A 170 -6.93 -7.85 -9.75
N TRP A 171 -5.63 -7.90 -9.41
CA TRP A 171 -5.07 -7.06 -8.34
C TRP A 171 -5.23 -5.58 -8.65
N LEU A 172 -4.83 -5.17 -9.87
CA LEU A 172 -4.87 -3.78 -10.32
C LEU A 172 -6.31 -3.25 -10.36
N ARG A 173 -7.23 -4.04 -10.92
CA ARG A 173 -8.66 -3.69 -10.96
C ARG A 173 -9.31 -3.70 -9.59
N ALA A 174 -8.89 -4.62 -8.71
CA ALA A 174 -9.35 -4.61 -7.33
C ALA A 174 -8.96 -3.28 -6.71
N HIS A 175 -7.69 -2.91 -6.63
CA HIS A 175 -7.26 -1.67 -5.96
C HIS A 175 -7.69 -0.37 -6.66
N ALA A 176 -7.87 -0.40 -7.99
CA ALA A 176 -8.47 0.73 -8.70
C ALA A 176 -9.98 0.90 -8.39
N ARG A 177 -10.66 -0.17 -7.97
CA ARG A 177 -12.08 -0.17 -7.59
C ARG A 177 -12.33 -0.28 -6.08
N TYR A 178 -11.37 -0.77 -5.31
CA TYR A 178 -11.45 -1.09 -3.89
C TYR A 178 -11.47 0.23 -3.12
N ASP A 179 -12.69 0.75 -3.13
CA ASP A 179 -13.35 1.83 -2.43
C ASP A 179 -12.56 3.13 -2.17
N ASP A 180 -13.12 4.19 -2.75
CA ASP A 180 -12.94 5.59 -2.33
C ASP A 180 -13.06 5.79 -0.80
N ALA A 181 -13.59 4.80 -0.06
CA ALA A 181 -13.77 4.84 1.38
C ALA A 181 -12.60 4.29 2.22
N HIS A 182 -11.74 3.36 1.78
CA HIS A 182 -10.79 2.71 2.73
C HIS A 182 -9.82 3.68 3.43
N PRO A 183 -9.21 4.67 2.73
CA PRO A 183 -8.40 5.67 3.40
C PRO A 183 -9.22 6.57 4.32
N ASP A 184 -10.47 6.87 3.95
CA ASP A 184 -11.38 7.66 4.77
C ASP A 184 -11.84 6.88 6.02
N GLU A 185 -12.12 5.59 5.90
CA GLU A 185 -12.42 4.67 6.99
C GLU A 185 -11.22 4.53 7.92
N ALA A 186 -10.01 4.40 7.36
CA ALA A 186 -8.78 4.44 8.14
C ALA A 186 -8.65 5.77 8.90
N LEU A 187 -8.98 6.92 8.28
CA LEU A 187 -9.01 8.22 8.96
C LEU A 187 -10.04 8.26 10.09
N GLU A 188 -11.23 7.68 9.90
CA GLU A 188 -12.23 7.56 10.97
C GLU A 188 -11.71 6.71 12.14
N ILE A 189 -11.00 5.61 11.85
CA ILE A 189 -10.32 4.82 12.89
C ILE A 189 -9.28 5.66 13.62
N LEU A 190 -8.48 6.46 12.91
CA LEU A 190 -7.49 7.33 13.55
C LEU A 190 -8.13 8.38 14.45
N LYS A 191 -9.25 8.98 14.03
CA LYS A 191 -10.02 9.94 14.84
C LYS A 191 -10.55 9.30 16.14
N LEU A 192 -10.92 8.02 16.09
CA LEU A 192 -11.45 7.28 17.25
C LEU A 192 -10.35 6.76 18.20
N THR A 193 -9.17 6.44 17.66
CA THR A 193 -8.14 5.70 18.40
C THR A 193 -6.99 6.57 18.92
N ALA A 194 -6.70 7.70 18.27
CA ALA A 194 -5.62 8.57 18.67
C ALA A 194 -5.95 9.34 19.96
N ASP A 195 -5.09 9.19 20.97
CA ASP A 195 -5.16 9.93 22.23
C ASP A 195 -4.54 11.32 22.07
N VAL A 196 -5.41 12.30 21.78
CA VAL A 196 -5.07 13.71 21.59
C VAL A 196 -4.53 14.40 22.85
N THR A 197 -4.63 13.77 24.02
CA THR A 197 -4.09 14.32 25.27
C THR A 197 -2.61 14.00 25.46
N THR A 198 -2.05 13.14 24.61
CA THR A 198 -0.66 12.70 24.64
C THR A 198 0.12 13.21 23.42
N GLY A 199 1.41 12.87 23.34
CA GLY A 199 2.20 13.08 22.13
C GLY A 199 1.88 12.11 20.97
N GLU A 200 0.85 11.27 21.07
CA GLU A 200 0.49 10.29 20.06
C GLU A 200 0.15 10.88 18.68
N PRO A 201 -0.60 11.99 18.54
CA PRO A 201 -0.88 12.56 17.23
C PRO A 201 0.38 12.89 16.41
N VAL A 202 1.43 13.38 17.09
CA VAL A 202 2.73 13.65 16.45
C VAL A 202 3.40 12.35 15.99
N ARG A 203 3.33 11.28 16.79
CA ARG A 203 3.89 9.98 16.39
C ARG A 203 3.12 9.34 15.23
N VAL A 204 1.79 9.47 15.21
CA VAL A 204 0.91 9.03 14.11
C VAL A 204 1.30 9.75 12.81
N GLU A 205 1.49 11.06 12.87
CA GLU A 205 1.97 11.85 11.72
C GLU A 205 3.35 11.41 11.25
N ILE A 206 4.32 11.23 12.16
CA ILE A 206 5.68 10.76 11.83
C ILE A 206 5.64 9.37 11.18
N ALA A 207 4.82 8.46 11.72
CA ALA A 207 4.68 7.10 11.23
C ALA A 207 4.14 7.08 9.78
N ALA A 208 3.09 7.86 9.51
CA ALA A 208 2.52 8.03 8.18
C ALA A 208 3.49 8.70 7.21
N HIS A 209 4.12 9.82 7.61
CA HIS A 209 5.10 10.54 6.81
C HIS A 209 6.24 9.61 6.37
N ARG A 210 6.78 8.82 7.31
CA ARG A 210 7.88 7.90 7.01
C ARG A 210 7.43 6.79 6.06
N SER A 211 6.21 6.26 6.19
CA SER A 211 5.65 5.32 5.21
C SER A 211 5.59 5.93 3.81
N LEU A 212 5.06 7.15 3.67
CA LEU A 212 4.94 7.83 2.37
C LEU A 212 6.30 8.07 1.72
N VAL A 213 7.29 8.56 2.47
CA VAL A 213 8.65 8.81 1.96
C VAL A 213 9.33 7.51 1.53
N LEU A 214 9.23 6.46 2.34
CA LEU A 214 9.85 5.16 2.01
C LEU A 214 9.15 4.51 0.81
N LEU A 215 7.82 4.63 0.72
CA LEU A 215 7.04 4.14 -0.41
C LEU A 215 7.42 4.85 -1.72
N ALA A 216 7.56 6.18 -1.70
CA ALA A 216 8.03 6.94 -2.86
C ALA A 216 9.41 6.46 -3.33
N ARG A 217 10.36 6.23 -2.41
CA ARG A 217 11.69 5.69 -2.75
C ARG A 217 11.64 4.29 -3.35
N VAL A 218 10.75 3.43 -2.85
CA VAL A 218 10.52 2.11 -3.44
C VAL A 218 10.10 2.28 -4.91
N PHE A 219 9.11 3.13 -5.18
CA PHE A 219 8.63 3.38 -6.54
C PHE A 219 9.69 4.00 -7.45
N GLU A 220 10.46 4.97 -6.95
CA GLU A 220 11.57 5.59 -7.70
C GLU A 220 12.61 4.56 -8.11
N SER A 221 13.01 3.67 -7.19
CA SER A 221 14.03 2.66 -7.50
C SER A 221 13.61 1.70 -8.62
N CYS A 222 12.30 1.52 -8.86
CA CYS A 222 11.77 0.64 -9.91
C CYS A 222 12.00 1.18 -11.33
N GLY A 223 12.30 2.48 -11.49
CA GLY A 223 12.64 3.09 -12.77
C GLY A 223 14.13 2.96 -13.14
N GLU A 224 14.98 2.53 -12.21
CA GLU A 224 16.43 2.44 -12.41
C GLU A 224 16.79 1.12 -13.09
N ALA A 225 17.53 1.23 -14.21
CA ALA A 225 17.98 0.12 -15.06
C ALA A 225 19.21 -0.60 -14.49
#